data_AF-A0A7X1ZSG1-F1
#
_entry.id   AF-A0A7X1ZSG1-F1
#
_cell.length_a   1.000
_cell.length_b   1.000
_cell.length_c   1.000
_cell.angle_alpha   90.00
_cell.angle_beta   90.00
_cell.angle_gamma   90.00
#
_symmetry.space_group_name_H-M   'P 1'
#
loop_
_entity.id
_entity.type
_entity.pdbx_description
1 polymer ?
#
loop_
_entity_poly.entity_id
_entity_poly.type
_entity_poly.pdbx_seq_one_letter_code
_entity_poly.pdbx_strand_id
1 'polypeptide(L)'
;MRHSIVLRIVVGAAIIALFIPLGVNAEDVIETNEFIVKAPDSEALEAFVDSSGLAIGPLITYPNPSEEVLRYTRYTWIVSVPDSLQSVKDSLVEVLKAQPWVEYVEPNAIIQIEPEVEGESEGCLYGAIELEEKRVLGIEKRVASVNAALCKGCGGCAASCRSNSIDLAGFTNQDLVSAFEQLMWEEDDIVGCCGV
;
A
#
# COMPACT_ATOMS: atom_id res chain seq x y z
N MET A 1 3.02 12.31 59.40
CA MET A 1 2.18 13.12 58.49
C MET A 1 2.52 13.01 56.99
N ARG A 2 3.67 12.45 56.58
CA ARG A 2 4.04 12.33 55.14
C ARG A 2 3.63 11.02 54.44
N HIS A 3 3.44 9.91 55.17
CA HIS A 3 3.13 8.60 54.56
C HIS A 3 1.69 8.45 54.05
N SER A 4 0.70 9.04 54.73
CA SER A 4 -0.72 8.90 54.34
C SER A 4 -1.07 9.71 53.07
N ILE A 5 -0.33 10.79 52.80
CA ILE A 5 -0.50 11.61 51.60
C ILE A 5 0.08 10.88 50.39
N VAL A 6 1.29 10.34 50.51
CA VAL A 6 1.92 9.57 49.41
C VAL A 6 1.10 8.32 49.08
N LEU A 7 0.59 7.60 50.08
CA LEU A 7 -0.26 6.43 49.84
C LEU A 7 -1.57 6.78 49.11
N ARG A 8 -2.18 7.92 49.44
CA ARG A 8 -3.38 8.41 48.74
C ARG A 8 -3.11 8.82 47.30
N ILE A 9 -1.95 9.42 47.03
CA ILE A 9 -1.54 9.79 45.66
C ILE A 9 -1.29 8.54 44.81
N VAL A 10 -0.58 7.54 45.34
CA VAL A 10 -0.28 6.30 44.61
C VAL A 10 -1.55 5.47 44.36
N VAL A 11 -2.42 5.34 45.36
CA VAL A 11 -3.70 4.63 45.21
C VAL A 11 -4.63 5.38 44.25
N GLY A 12 -4.66 6.71 44.31
CA GLY A 12 -5.42 7.54 43.39
C GLY A 12 -4.96 7.39 41.93
N ALA A 13 -3.65 7.41 41.68
CA ALA A 13 -3.08 7.22 40.35
C ALA A 13 -3.35 5.80 39.80
N ALA A 14 -3.30 4.77 40.64
CA ALA A 14 -3.61 3.39 40.24
C ALA A 14 -5.10 3.20 39.88
N ILE A 15 -6.00 3.87 40.60
CA ILE A 15 -7.45 3.82 40.30
C ILE A 15 -7.74 4.60 39.00
N ILE A 16 -7.11 5.76 38.79
CA ILE A 16 -7.26 6.52 37.54
C ILE A 16 -6.77 5.71 36.34
N ALA A 17 -5.63 5.01 36.45
CA ALA A 17 -5.13 4.14 35.39
C ALA A 17 -6.07 2.95 35.08
N LEU A 18 -6.91 2.53 36.03
CA LEU A 18 -7.93 1.50 35.87
C LEU A 18 -9.21 1.99 35.18
N PHE A 19 -9.43 3.32 35.15
CA PHE A 19 -10.56 3.98 34.50
C PHE A 19 -10.17 4.72 33.21
N ILE A 20 -8.89 4.74 32.84
CA ILE A 20 -8.49 5.11 31.48
C ILE A 20 -8.86 3.91 30.61
N PRO A 21 -9.87 4.00 29.74
CA PRO A 21 -9.98 3.00 28.70
C PRO A 21 -8.68 3.09 27.90
N LEU A 22 -7.87 2.03 27.95
CA LEU A 22 -6.98 1.71 26.84
C LEU A 22 -7.89 1.29 25.68
N GLY A 23 -8.63 2.27 25.14
CA GLY A 23 -9.28 2.19 23.86
C GLY A 23 -8.18 2.24 22.83
N VAL A 24 -7.48 1.12 22.65
CA VAL A 24 -6.93 0.80 21.34
C VAL A 24 -8.16 0.48 20.52
N ASN A 25 -8.78 1.54 20.00
CA ASN A 25 -9.91 1.42 19.10
C ASN A 25 -9.40 0.65 17.88
N ALA A 26 -9.94 -0.53 17.66
CA ALA A 26 -9.76 -1.29 16.43
C ALA A 26 -10.61 -0.69 15.29
N GLU A 27 -10.69 0.64 15.22
CA GLU A 27 -11.67 1.38 14.41
C GLU A 27 -11.12 1.83 13.05
N ASP A 28 -9.86 1.53 12.71
CA ASP A 28 -9.30 1.89 11.41
C ASP A 28 -9.39 0.78 10.35
N VAL A 29 -10.15 -0.31 10.62
CA VAL A 29 -10.45 -1.29 9.58
C VAL A 29 -11.70 -0.82 8.84
N ILE A 30 -11.49 -0.17 7.69
CA ILE A 30 -12.58 0.07 6.73
C ILE A 30 -13.18 -1.30 6.39
N GLU A 31 -14.45 -1.53 6.75
CA GLU A 31 -15.14 -2.76 6.39
C GLU A 31 -15.18 -2.87 4.87
N THR A 32 -14.39 -3.79 4.31
CA THR A 32 -14.39 -4.03 2.87
C THR A 32 -15.39 -5.12 2.53
N ASN A 33 -15.99 -4.96 1.35
CA ASN A 33 -16.86 -5.96 0.73
C ASN A 33 -16.08 -6.85 -0.25
N GLU A 34 -14.81 -6.56 -0.46
CA GLU A 34 -13.92 -7.26 -1.35
C GLU A 34 -12.85 -8.00 -0.56
N PHE A 35 -12.56 -9.21 -1.02
CA PHE A 35 -11.59 -10.11 -0.43
C PHE A 35 -10.62 -10.60 -1.49
N ILE A 36 -9.33 -10.58 -1.18
CA ILE A 36 -8.29 -11.17 -2.01
C ILE A 36 -8.22 -12.65 -1.62
N VAL A 37 -8.44 -13.53 -2.59
CA VAL A 37 -8.55 -14.99 -2.41
C VAL A 37 -7.52 -15.66 -3.29
N LYS A 38 -6.64 -16.48 -2.70
CA LYS A 38 -5.70 -17.30 -3.43
C LYS A 38 -6.26 -18.72 -3.57
N ALA A 39 -6.65 -19.09 -4.78
CA ALA A 39 -7.26 -20.37 -5.10
C ALA A 39 -6.68 -20.92 -6.41
N PRO A 40 -5.78 -21.92 -6.33
CA PRO A 40 -5.21 -22.58 -7.52
C PRO A 40 -6.26 -23.29 -8.38
N ASP A 41 -7.35 -23.76 -7.77
CA ASP A 41 -8.48 -24.39 -8.47
C ASP A 41 -9.55 -23.32 -8.77
N SER A 42 -9.47 -22.75 -9.97
CA SER A 42 -10.40 -21.69 -10.40
C SER A 42 -11.81 -22.21 -10.64
N GLU A 43 -11.97 -23.45 -11.12
CA GLU A 43 -13.28 -24.05 -11.37
C GLU A 43 -14.06 -24.25 -10.06
N ALA A 44 -13.38 -24.73 -9.01
CA ALA A 44 -14.00 -24.88 -7.69
C ALA A 44 -14.41 -23.52 -7.08
N LEU A 45 -13.59 -22.49 -7.28
CA LEU A 45 -13.90 -21.15 -6.82
C LEU A 45 -15.09 -20.55 -7.58
N GLU A 46 -15.15 -20.67 -8.91
CA GLU A 46 -16.28 -20.22 -9.72
C GLU A 46 -17.58 -20.91 -9.30
N ALA A 47 -17.56 -22.24 -9.09
CA ALA A 47 -18.73 -22.99 -8.61
C ALA A 47 -19.19 -22.55 -7.21
N PHE A 48 -18.26 -22.20 -6.33
CA PHE A 48 -18.59 -21.67 -5.00
C PHE A 48 -19.23 -20.27 -5.09
N VAL A 49 -18.66 -19.41 -5.94
CA VAL A 49 -19.13 -18.04 -6.16
C VAL A 49 -20.55 -18.04 -6.74
N ASP A 50 -20.80 -18.87 -7.76
CA ASP A 50 -22.11 -19.04 -8.39
C ASP A 50 -23.18 -19.56 -7.42
N SER A 51 -22.82 -20.52 -6.56
CA SER A 51 -23.74 -21.10 -5.58
C SER A 51 -24.01 -20.20 -4.38
N SER A 52 -23.05 -19.33 -4.03
CA SER A 52 -23.15 -18.41 -2.90
C SER A 52 -23.69 -17.02 -3.27
N GLY A 53 -23.87 -16.74 -4.57
CA GLY A 53 -24.29 -15.43 -5.08
C GLY A 53 -23.24 -14.33 -4.91
N LEU A 54 -21.96 -14.72 -4.84
CA LEU A 54 -20.83 -13.80 -4.78
C LEU A 54 -20.46 -13.34 -6.20
N ALA A 55 -19.63 -12.31 -6.32
CA ALA A 55 -18.99 -11.93 -7.57
C ALA A 55 -17.49 -12.23 -7.51
N ILE A 56 -16.89 -12.60 -8.64
CA ILE A 56 -15.46 -12.86 -8.76
C ILE A 56 -14.85 -12.10 -9.93
N GLY A 57 -13.63 -11.61 -9.73
CA GLY A 57 -12.77 -11.07 -10.78
C GLY A 57 -11.29 -11.39 -10.53
N PRO A 58 -10.44 -11.26 -11.55
CA PRO A 58 -8.99 -11.38 -11.35
C PRO A 58 -8.46 -10.19 -10.51
N LEU A 59 -7.44 -10.44 -9.66
CA LEU A 59 -6.80 -9.36 -8.87
C LEU A 59 -6.15 -8.29 -9.75
N ILE A 60 -5.65 -8.69 -10.92
CA ILE A 60 -5.08 -7.77 -11.89
C ILE A 60 -6.19 -7.09 -12.68
N THR A 61 -6.06 -5.77 -12.88
CA THR A 61 -7.03 -4.92 -13.59
C THR A 61 -7.18 -5.23 -15.09
N TYR A 62 -6.57 -6.32 -15.57
CA TYR A 62 -6.71 -6.78 -16.94
C TYR A 62 -7.96 -7.66 -17.04
N PRO A 63 -8.99 -7.26 -17.81
CA PRO A 63 -10.34 -7.85 -17.74
C PRO A 63 -10.44 -9.32 -18.21
N ASN A 64 -9.35 -9.91 -18.72
CA ASN A 64 -9.30 -11.33 -19.11
C ASN A 64 -7.84 -11.81 -19.20
N PRO A 65 -7.18 -12.13 -18.08
CA PRO A 65 -5.78 -12.58 -18.12
C PRO A 65 -5.67 -14.00 -18.68
N SER A 66 -4.62 -14.26 -19.46
CA SER A 66 -4.32 -15.62 -19.91
C SER A 66 -3.93 -16.52 -18.72
N GLU A 67 -4.03 -17.84 -18.89
CA GLU A 67 -3.62 -18.83 -17.87
C GLU A 67 -2.16 -18.64 -17.44
N GLU A 68 -1.30 -18.21 -18.36
CA GLU A 68 0.09 -17.86 -18.10
C GLU A 68 0.21 -16.69 -17.12
N VAL A 69 -0.58 -15.63 -17.31
CA VAL A 69 -0.61 -14.48 -16.39
C VAL A 69 -1.16 -14.86 -15.03
N LEU A 70 -2.22 -15.69 -14.98
CA LEU A 70 -2.77 -16.20 -13.72
C LEU A 70 -1.74 -17.02 -12.92
N ARG A 71 -0.88 -17.78 -13.61
CA ARG A 71 0.23 -18.50 -12.97
C ARG A 71 1.23 -17.54 -12.31
N TYR A 72 1.58 -16.43 -12.96
CA TYR A 72 2.47 -15.41 -12.39
C TYR A 72 1.84 -14.72 -11.17
N THR A 73 0.53 -14.45 -11.20
CA THR A 73 -0.22 -13.91 -10.07
C THR A 73 -0.61 -14.97 -9.03
N ARG A 74 -0.09 -16.21 -9.18
CA ARG A 74 -0.33 -17.36 -8.30
C ARG A 74 -1.81 -17.66 -8.07
N TYR A 75 -2.65 -17.48 -9.09
CA TYR A 75 -4.10 -17.71 -9.04
C TYR A 75 -4.78 -16.93 -7.91
N THR A 76 -4.52 -15.63 -7.87
CA THR A 76 -5.11 -14.71 -6.90
C THR A 76 -6.28 -13.96 -7.54
N TRP A 77 -7.40 -13.94 -6.83
CA TRP A 77 -8.70 -13.45 -7.27
C TRP A 77 -9.23 -12.39 -6.29
N ILE A 78 -10.08 -11.49 -6.77
CA ILE A 78 -10.92 -10.63 -5.94
C ILE A 78 -12.31 -11.25 -5.91
N VAL A 79 -12.81 -11.53 -4.70
CA VAL A 79 -14.18 -11.95 -4.46
C VAL A 79 -14.93 -10.82 -3.79
N SER A 80 -16.01 -10.36 -4.42
CA SER A 80 -16.82 -9.25 -3.94
C SER A 80 -18.15 -9.77 -3.39
N VAL A 81 -18.49 -9.34 -2.18
CA VAL A 81 -19.74 -9.65 -1.49
C VAL A 81 -20.75 -8.54 -1.79
N PRO A 82 -21.88 -8.84 -2.44
CA PRO A 82 -22.89 -7.83 -2.74
C PRO A 82 -23.56 -7.30 -1.45
N ASP A 83 -24.07 -6.07 -1.51
CA ASP A 83 -24.70 -5.41 -0.35
C ASP A 83 -25.87 -6.20 0.25
N SER A 84 -26.54 -7.03 -0.55
CA SER A 84 -27.63 -7.92 -0.11
C SER A 84 -27.18 -9.02 0.85
N LEU A 85 -25.89 -9.39 0.87
CA LEU A 85 -25.33 -10.48 1.65
C LEU A 85 -24.45 -10.01 2.82
N GLN A 86 -24.44 -8.72 3.13
CA GLN A 86 -23.62 -8.15 4.20
C GLN A 86 -23.84 -8.79 5.57
N SER A 87 -25.09 -9.12 5.91
CA SER A 87 -25.43 -9.74 7.20
C SER A 87 -24.82 -11.13 7.42
N VAL A 88 -24.38 -11.79 6.34
CA VAL A 88 -23.76 -13.13 6.38
C VAL A 88 -22.31 -13.11 5.88
N LYS A 89 -21.72 -11.93 5.62
CA LYS A 89 -20.38 -11.73 5.07
C LYS A 89 -19.33 -12.56 5.81
N ASP A 90 -19.25 -12.40 7.13
CA ASP A 90 -18.22 -13.08 7.94
C ASP A 90 -18.39 -14.60 7.90
N SER A 91 -19.63 -15.09 7.88
CA SER A 91 -19.91 -16.52 7.76
C SER A 91 -19.49 -17.06 6.40
N LEU A 92 -19.72 -16.32 5.31
CA LEU A 92 -19.29 -16.71 3.97
C LEU A 92 -17.77 -16.74 3.84
N VAL A 93 -17.09 -15.75 4.42
CA VAL A 93 -15.62 -15.67 4.44
C VAL A 93 -15.02 -16.84 5.21
N GLU A 94 -15.59 -17.22 6.37
CA GLU A 94 -15.14 -18.37 7.13
C GLU A 94 -15.37 -19.71 6.38
N VAL A 95 -16.51 -19.84 5.69
CA VAL A 95 -16.78 -21.01 4.84
C VAL A 95 -15.79 -21.09 3.68
N LEU A 96 -15.44 -19.95 3.08
CA LEU A 96 -14.47 -19.86 1.99
C LEU A 96 -13.06 -20.26 2.48
N LYS A 97 -12.63 -19.74 3.64
CA LYS A 97 -11.34 -20.10 4.26
C LYS A 97 -11.24 -21.59 4.61
N ALA A 98 -12.38 -22.24 4.91
CA ALA A 98 -12.40 -23.66 5.26
C ALA A 98 -12.29 -24.59 4.04
N GLN A 99 -12.36 -24.07 2.82
CA GLN A 99 -12.27 -24.89 1.61
C GLN A 99 -10.84 -25.42 1.40
N PRO A 100 -10.68 -26.70 1.03
CA PRO A 100 -9.35 -27.33 0.88
C PRO A 100 -8.54 -26.78 -0.30
N TRP A 101 -9.20 -26.11 -1.25
CA TRP A 101 -8.60 -25.51 -2.45
C TRP A 101 -8.29 -24.02 -2.28
N VAL A 102 -8.59 -23.43 -1.12
CA VAL A 102 -8.22 -22.05 -0.79
C VAL A 102 -6.93 -22.07 0.03
N GLU A 103 -5.90 -21.39 -0.47
CA GLU A 103 -4.65 -21.24 0.27
C GLU A 103 -4.72 -20.10 1.28
N TYR A 104 -5.38 -19.00 0.91
CA TYR A 104 -5.42 -17.77 1.70
C TYR A 104 -6.58 -16.86 1.32
N VAL A 105 -7.10 -16.12 2.30
CA VAL A 105 -8.14 -15.09 2.14
C VAL A 105 -7.82 -13.90 3.03
N GLU A 106 -7.80 -12.69 2.46
CA GLU A 106 -7.66 -11.44 3.19
C GLU A 106 -8.65 -10.38 2.72
N PRO A 107 -9.03 -9.42 3.58
CA PRO A 107 -9.78 -8.26 3.12
C PRO A 107 -8.94 -7.43 2.13
N ASN A 108 -9.55 -6.97 1.05
CA ASN A 108 -8.96 -6.00 0.13
C ASN A 108 -9.00 -4.59 0.76
N ALA A 109 -8.38 -4.44 1.93
CA ALA A 109 -8.43 -3.22 2.73
C ALA A 109 -7.60 -2.10 2.09
N ILE A 110 -8.26 -0.98 1.79
CA ILE A 110 -7.57 0.27 1.46
C ILE A 110 -7.20 0.93 2.78
N ILE A 111 -5.91 0.94 3.13
CA ILE A 111 -5.43 1.69 4.28
C ILE A 111 -5.42 3.17 3.87
N GLN A 112 -6.37 3.95 4.39
CA GLN A 112 -6.28 5.39 4.33
C GLN A 112 -5.20 5.84 5.32
N ILE A 113 -3.99 6.02 4.83
CA ILE A 113 -2.97 6.75 5.56
C ILE A 113 -3.38 8.22 5.40
N GLU A 114 -4.06 8.79 6.39
CA GLU A 114 -4.18 10.24 6.51
C GLU A 114 -2.86 10.72 7.13
N PRO A 115 -1.92 11.26 6.33
CA PRO A 115 -0.71 11.77 6.92
C PRO A 115 -1.13 13.08 7.62
N GLU A 116 -1.09 13.09 8.95
CA GLU A 116 -1.36 14.30 9.73
C GLU A 116 -0.17 15.25 9.58
N VAL A 117 -0.03 15.84 8.38
CA VAL A 117 1.06 16.76 8.03
C VAL A 117 0.47 18.11 7.71
N GLU A 118 0.62 19.03 8.65
CA GLU A 118 0.47 20.44 8.37
C GLU A 118 1.60 20.86 7.41
N GLY A 119 1.26 21.09 6.13
CA GLY A 119 2.21 21.60 5.13
C GLY A 119 2.44 20.69 3.92
N GLU A 120 1.42 19.97 3.44
CA GLU A 120 1.49 19.24 2.17
C GLU A 120 1.76 20.19 0.99
N SER A 121 2.98 20.19 0.49
CA SER A 121 3.28 20.65 -0.87
C SER A 121 2.99 19.49 -1.83
N GLU A 122 2.34 19.74 -2.97
CA GLU A 122 2.08 18.72 -4.00
C GLU A 122 3.36 17.93 -4.31
N GLY A 123 3.40 16.64 -3.92
CA GLY A 123 4.54 15.74 -4.13
C GLY A 123 5.48 15.52 -2.93
N CYS A 124 5.27 16.15 -1.78
CA CYS A 124 6.07 15.89 -0.57
C CYS A 124 5.25 15.81 0.72
N LEU A 125 5.26 14.64 1.35
CA LEU A 125 4.65 14.35 2.66
C LEU A 125 5.34 15.03 3.85
N TYR A 126 6.47 15.70 3.63
CA TYR A 126 7.26 16.32 4.70
C TYR A 126 7.31 17.83 4.58
N GLY A 127 6.55 18.42 3.65
CA GLY A 127 6.59 19.86 3.35
C GLY A 127 7.98 20.35 2.93
N ALA A 128 8.82 19.48 2.36
CA ALA A 128 10.20 19.82 2.04
C ALA A 128 10.35 20.59 0.72
N ILE A 129 9.27 20.84 -0.03
CA ILE A 129 9.29 21.51 -1.34
C ILE A 129 8.64 22.88 -1.21
N GLU A 130 9.40 23.91 -1.52
CA GLU A 130 8.97 25.31 -1.51
C GLU A 130 9.16 25.93 -2.90
N LEU A 131 8.37 26.97 -3.21
CA LEU A 131 8.52 27.72 -4.46
C LEU A 131 9.34 28.98 -4.21
N GLU A 132 10.48 29.09 -4.88
CA GLU A 132 11.36 30.26 -4.83
C GLU A 132 11.37 30.97 -6.19
N GLU A 133 11.49 32.30 -6.18
CA GLU A 133 11.74 33.06 -7.42
C GLU A 133 13.26 33.07 -7.68
N LYS A 134 13.69 32.45 -8.79
CA LYS A 134 15.09 32.44 -9.23
C LYS A 134 15.23 32.99 -10.64
N ARG A 135 16.33 33.70 -10.87
CA ARG A 135 16.69 34.19 -12.20
C ARG A 135 17.36 33.08 -13.00
N VAL A 136 16.65 32.52 -13.99
CA VAL A 136 17.13 31.45 -14.86
C VAL A 136 17.22 31.98 -16.30
N LEU A 137 18.41 31.92 -16.90
CA LEU A 137 18.67 32.44 -18.25
C LEU A 137 18.25 33.92 -18.43
N GLY A 138 18.45 34.73 -17.40
CA GLY A 138 18.16 36.17 -17.42
C GLY A 138 16.70 36.54 -17.14
N ILE A 139 15.78 35.56 -17.05
CA ILE A 139 14.35 35.73 -16.77
C ILE A 139 14.05 35.29 -15.34
N GLU A 140 13.24 36.06 -14.60
CA GLU A 140 12.72 35.64 -13.30
C GLU A 140 11.67 34.54 -13.48
N LYS A 141 11.89 33.41 -12.82
CA LYS A 141 11.00 32.26 -12.85
C LYS A 141 10.80 31.73 -11.44
N ARG A 142 9.57 31.33 -11.18
CA ARG A 142 9.22 30.53 -10.02
C ARG A 142 9.71 29.11 -10.21
N VAL A 143 10.55 28.62 -9.31
CA VAL A 143 11.14 27.29 -9.36
C VAL A 143 10.94 26.58 -8.03
N ALA A 144 10.81 25.25 -8.08
CA ALA A 144 10.79 24.44 -6.88
C ALA A 144 12.19 24.38 -6.25
N SER A 145 12.25 24.45 -4.92
CA SER A 145 13.45 24.37 -4.10
C SER A 145 13.21 23.35 -2.98
N VAL A 146 14.21 22.52 -2.71
CA VAL A 146 14.10 21.45 -1.70
C VAL A 146 14.83 21.86 -0.43
N ASN A 147 14.10 21.90 0.68
CA ASN A 147 14.68 22.08 2.01
C ASN A 147 15.30 20.77 2.49
N ALA A 148 16.64 20.69 2.45
CA ALA A 148 17.39 19.50 2.82
C ALA A 148 17.21 19.09 4.30
N ALA A 149 16.82 20.00 5.19
CA ALA A 149 16.58 19.68 6.61
C ALA A 149 15.27 18.90 6.82
N LEU A 150 14.27 19.15 5.98
CA LEU A 150 12.97 18.48 6.02
C LEU A 150 12.93 17.22 5.15
N CYS A 151 13.71 17.21 4.06
CA CYS A 151 13.74 16.10 3.11
C CYS A 151 14.17 14.77 3.76
N LYS A 152 13.34 13.72 3.61
CA LYS A 152 13.64 12.35 4.09
C LYS A 152 14.15 11.41 2.99
N GLY A 153 14.29 11.90 1.76
CA GLY A 153 14.80 11.10 0.65
C GLY A 153 13.88 9.98 0.17
N CYS A 154 12.55 10.11 0.32
CA CYS A 154 11.61 9.07 -0.14
C CYS A 154 11.43 8.98 -1.67
N GLY A 155 11.88 10.00 -2.42
CA GLY A 155 11.82 10.01 -3.89
C GLY A 155 10.47 10.33 -4.51
N GLY A 156 9.39 10.49 -3.73
CA GLY A 156 8.03 10.73 -4.28
C GLY A 156 7.94 11.95 -5.19
N CYS A 157 8.62 13.04 -4.83
CA CYS A 157 8.66 14.24 -5.66
C CYS A 157 9.42 14.04 -6.98
N ALA A 158 10.55 13.33 -6.96
CA ALA A 158 11.32 13.00 -8.16
C ALA A 158 10.49 12.14 -9.13
N ALA A 159 9.80 11.12 -8.61
CA ALA A 159 8.92 10.25 -9.40
C ALA A 159 7.73 11.01 -10.03
N SER A 160 7.17 11.99 -9.32
CA SER A 160 6.05 12.81 -9.82
C SER A 160 6.47 13.96 -10.75
N CYS A 161 7.76 14.29 -10.82
CA CYS A 161 8.26 15.45 -11.53
C CYS A 161 8.20 15.25 -13.06
N ARG A 162 7.12 15.70 -13.69
CA ARG A 162 6.92 15.58 -15.15
C ARG A 162 8.03 16.23 -15.99
N SER A 163 8.68 17.26 -15.46
CA SER A 163 9.79 17.95 -16.14
C SER A 163 11.15 17.31 -15.89
N ASN A 164 11.21 16.23 -15.12
CA ASN A 164 12.44 15.54 -14.77
C ASN A 164 13.51 16.49 -14.17
N SER A 165 13.07 17.49 -13.40
CA SER A 165 13.93 18.58 -12.91
C SER A 165 14.41 18.37 -11.48
N ILE A 166 13.91 17.34 -10.80
CA ILE A 166 14.26 16.97 -9.42
C ILE A 166 14.81 15.55 -9.47
N ASP A 167 16.01 15.35 -8.94
CA ASP A 167 16.62 14.03 -8.73
C ASP A 167 16.67 13.68 -7.25
N LEU A 168 16.56 12.39 -6.94
CA LEU A 168 16.85 11.87 -5.61
C LEU A 168 18.36 11.65 -5.48
N ALA A 169 18.97 12.19 -4.41
CA ALA A 169 20.40 12.03 -4.19
C ALA A 169 20.80 10.54 -4.11
N GLY A 170 21.73 10.12 -4.96
CA GLY A 170 22.19 8.72 -5.06
C GLY A 170 21.31 7.80 -5.92
N PHE A 171 20.19 8.30 -6.45
CA PHE A 171 19.27 7.58 -7.32
C PHE A 171 18.79 8.52 -8.44
N THR A 172 19.72 9.06 -9.23
CA THR A 172 19.32 9.87 -10.38
C THR A 172 18.64 8.98 -11.41
N ASN A 173 17.81 9.58 -12.27
CA ASN A 173 17.16 8.78 -13.32
C ASN A 173 18.16 8.11 -14.27
N GLN A 174 19.34 8.70 -14.46
CA GLN A 174 20.42 8.08 -15.23
C GLN A 174 21.00 6.85 -14.52
N ASP A 175 21.22 6.94 -13.19
CA ASP A 175 21.71 5.81 -12.41
C ASP A 175 20.73 4.64 -12.48
N LEU A 176 19.43 4.92 -12.32
CA LEU A 176 18.37 3.90 -12.38
C LEU A 176 18.27 3.23 -13.75
N VAL A 177 18.29 4.00 -14.84
CA VAL A 177 18.26 3.46 -16.20
C VAL A 177 19.50 2.60 -16.46
N SER A 178 20.69 3.05 -16.05
CA SER A 178 21.92 2.28 -16.23
C SER A 178 21.91 0.96 -15.45
N ALA A 179 21.36 0.95 -14.23
CA ALA A 179 21.21 -0.25 -13.43
C ALA A 179 20.21 -1.23 -14.07
N PHE A 180 19.12 -0.70 -14.64
CA PHE A 180 18.14 -1.51 -15.37
C PHE A 180 18.73 -2.12 -16.64
N GLU A 181 19.43 -1.34 -17.46
CA GLU A 181 20.09 -1.82 -18.68
C GLU A 181 21.09 -2.94 -18.38
N GLN A 182 21.84 -2.84 -17.29
CA GLN A 182 22.75 -3.90 -16.84
C GLN A 182 22.03 -5.21 -16.51
N LEU A 183 20.90 -5.12 -15.78
CA LEU A 183 20.09 -6.30 -15.45
C LEU A 183 19.50 -6.96 -16.71
N MET A 184 19.05 -6.15 -17.67
CA MET A 184 18.48 -6.67 -18.92
C MET A 184 19.53 -7.37 -19.78
N TRP A 185 20.79 -6.92 -19.77
CA TRP A 185 21.86 -7.52 -20.57
C TRP A 185 22.43 -8.81 -19.98
N GLU A 186 22.23 -9.10 -18.69
CA GLU A 186 22.60 -10.41 -18.13
C GLU A 186 21.70 -11.56 -18.64
N GLU A 187 20.50 -11.27 -19.15
CA GLU A 187 19.60 -12.30 -19.71
C GLU A 187 19.92 -12.63 -21.18
N ASP A 188 20.57 -11.73 -21.93
CA ASP A 188 20.95 -11.97 -23.33
C ASP A 188 22.22 -12.85 -23.49
N ASP A 189 23.03 -13.00 -22.44
CA ASP A 189 24.21 -13.88 -22.45
C ASP A 189 23.88 -15.39 -22.31
N ILE A 190 22.61 -15.75 -22.10
CA ILE A 190 22.16 -17.16 -22.11
C ILE A 190 21.69 -17.62 -23.50
N VAL A 191 21.48 -16.71 -24.46
CA VAL A 191 21.15 -17.06 -25.85
C VAL A 191 21.96 -16.22 -26.84
N GLY A 192 23.29 -16.30 -26.74
CA GLY A 192 24.18 -15.44 -27.53
C GLY A 192 25.49 -16.08 -27.97
N CYS A 193 25.60 -17.41 -27.98
CA CYS A 193 26.75 -18.11 -28.56
C CYS A 193 26.71 -18.05 -30.11
N CYS A 194 26.60 -16.86 -30.71
CA CYS A 194 26.96 -16.60 -32.10
C CYS A 194 27.02 -15.09 -32.42
N GLY A 195 28.24 -14.56 -32.59
CA GLY A 195 28.51 -13.51 -33.58
C GLY A 195 28.90 -12.12 -33.08
N VAL A 196 30.13 -11.95 -32.57
CA VAL A 196 31.29 -11.37 -33.30
C VAL A 196 32.56 -12.05 -32.78
#